data_AF-A0A7X5F8N8-F1
#
_entry.id   AF-A0A7X5F8N8-F1
#
_cell.length_a   1.000
_cell.length_b   1.000
_cell.length_c   1.000
_cell.angle_alpha   90.00
_cell.angle_beta   90.00
_cell.angle_gamma   90.00
#
_symmetry.space_group_name_H-M   'P 1'
#
loop_
_entity.id
_entity.type
_entity.pdbx_description
1 polymer ?
#
loop_
_entity_poly.entity_id
_entity_poly.type
_entity_poly.pdbx_seq_one_letter_code
_entity_poly.pdbx_strand_id
1 'polypeptide(L)'
;MYFLQSIFQVSFLGLVQGLTEFLPVSSSGHLVIIQHFLPLVNQQPVVLDLMLHLGSLLALLVYFFSKIKNIFIDKKLISSIISSKARKKVLSEARVLISRET
;
A
#
# COMPACT_ATOMS: atom_id res chain seq x y z
N MET A 1 -5.43 36.53 -7.43
CA MET A 1 -6.43 35.73 -8.16
C MET A 1 -5.93 34.31 -8.46
N TYR A 2 -4.76 34.16 -9.09
CA TYR A 2 -4.16 32.85 -9.42
C TYR A 2 -3.94 31.90 -8.23
N PHE A 3 -3.65 32.43 -7.04
CA PHE A 3 -3.42 31.63 -5.84
C PHE A 3 -4.66 30.88 -5.33
N LEU A 4 -5.84 31.51 -5.36
CA LEU A 4 -7.08 30.82 -4.97
C LEU A 4 -7.46 29.73 -5.98
N GLN A 5 -7.19 29.99 -7.27
CA GLN A 5 -7.42 29.02 -8.33
C GLN A 5 -6.49 27.81 -8.21
N SER A 6 -5.22 27.99 -7.84
CA SER A 6 -4.30 26.87 -7.63
C SER A 6 -4.70 26.02 -6.41
N ILE A 7 -5.11 26.65 -5.30
CA ILE A 7 -5.62 25.93 -4.13
C ILE A 7 -6.81 25.06 -4.52
N PHE A 8 -7.80 25.64 -5.20
CA PHE A 8 -8.98 24.92 -5.63
C PHE A 8 -8.63 23.70 -6.50
N GLN A 9 -7.73 23.87 -7.48
CA GLN A 9 -7.34 22.79 -8.38
C GLN A 9 -6.55 21.69 -7.68
N VAL A 10 -5.65 22.04 -6.75
CA VAL A 10 -4.90 21.07 -5.93
C VAL A 10 -5.84 20.32 -4.99
N SER A 11 -6.78 21.01 -4.35
CA SER A 11 -7.81 20.36 -3.51
C SER A 11 -8.70 19.43 -4.32
N PHE A 12 -9.11 19.83 -5.53
CA PHE A 12 -9.89 18.99 -6.43
C PHE A 12 -9.13 17.73 -6.86
N LEU A 13 -7.87 17.86 -7.27
CA LEU A 13 -7.01 16.70 -7.59
C LEU A 13 -6.81 15.79 -6.38
N GLY A 14 -6.68 16.36 -5.18
CA GLY A 14 -6.62 15.60 -3.93
C GLY A 14 -7.89 14.81 -3.65
N LEU A 15 -9.07 15.37 -3.92
CA LEU A 15 -10.33 14.65 -3.83
C LEU A 15 -10.40 13.51 -4.86
N VAL A 16 -10.02 13.77 -6.11
CA VAL A 16 -10.01 12.73 -7.15
C VAL A 16 -9.06 11.60 -6.78
N GLN A 17 -7.83 11.91 -6.36
CA GLN A 17 -6.88 10.89 -5.91
C GLN A 17 -7.43 10.10 -4.72
N GLY A 18 -7.89 10.80 -3.68
CA GLY A 18 -8.42 10.15 -2.47
C GLY A 18 -9.63 9.26 -2.74
N LEU A 19 -10.47 9.63 -3.72
CA LEU A 19 -11.58 8.79 -4.15
C LEU A 19 -11.10 7.62 -5.01
N THR A 20 -10.26 7.86 -6.03
CA THR A 20 -9.92 6.84 -7.04
C THR A 20 -8.83 5.86 -6.59
N GLU A 21 -7.97 6.21 -5.64
CA GLU A 21 -6.85 5.34 -5.19
C GLU A 21 -7.35 4.01 -4.60
N PHE A 22 -8.52 4.02 -3.95
CA PHE A 22 -9.09 2.83 -3.33
C PHE A 22 -10.01 2.03 -4.27
N LEU A 23 -10.26 2.53 -5.47
CA LEU A 23 -11.04 1.84 -6.50
C LEU A 23 -10.10 1.23 -7.56
N PRO A 24 -10.46 0.08 -8.15
CA PRO A 24 -9.68 -0.56 -9.21
C PRO A 24 -9.90 0.14 -10.57
N VAL A 25 -9.65 1.45 -10.63
CA VAL A 25 -9.95 2.32 -11.79
C VAL A 25 -8.73 3.08 -12.33
N SER A 26 -7.52 2.77 -11.86
CA SER A 26 -6.28 3.49 -12.20
C SER A 26 -6.34 4.99 -11.85
N SER A 27 -5.97 5.32 -10.61
CA SER A 27 -5.91 6.69 -10.09
C SER A 27 -4.95 7.59 -10.89
N SER A 28 -3.79 7.08 -11.27
CA SER A 28 -2.80 7.80 -12.08
C SER A 28 -3.32 8.23 -13.44
N GLY A 29 -4.12 7.39 -14.12
CA GLY A 29 -4.74 7.74 -15.40
C GLY A 29 -5.72 8.91 -15.27
N HIS A 30 -6.54 8.90 -14.21
CA HIS A 30 -7.48 9.99 -13.93
C HIS A 30 -6.75 11.30 -13.63
N LEU A 31 -5.67 11.25 -12.84
CA LEU A 31 -4.84 12.41 -12.53
C LEU A 31 -4.24 13.04 -13.79
N VAL A 32 -3.62 12.25 -14.66
CA VAL A 32 -3.00 12.76 -15.90
C VAL A 32 -4.03 13.42 -16.82
N ILE A 33 -5.19 12.79 -16.99
CA ILE A 33 -6.27 13.35 -17.83
C ILE A 33 -6.75 14.69 -17.26
N ILE A 34 -7.02 14.76 -15.96
CA ILE A 34 -7.55 15.97 -15.34
C ILE A 34 -6.49 17.09 -15.31
N GLN A 35 -5.23 16.76 -15.05
CA GLN A 35 -4.12 17.73 -15.10
C GLN A 35 -3.90 18.32 -16.48
N HIS A 36 -4.18 17.56 -17.55
CA HIS A 36 -4.15 18.09 -18.92
C HIS A 36 -5.12 19.27 -19.10
N PHE A 37 -6.27 19.25 -18.42
CA PHE A 37 -7.26 20.33 -18.46
C PHE A 37 -7.02 21.43 -17.42
N LEU A 38 -6.06 21.25 -16.49
CA LEU A 38 -5.75 22.18 -15.40
C LEU A 38 -4.34 22.80 -15.57
N PRO A 39 -4.18 23.81 -16.44
CA PRO A 39 -2.87 24.32 -16.84
C PRO A 39 -2.04 24.94 -15.70
N LEU A 40 -2.67 25.42 -14.62
CA LEU A 40 -1.96 26.05 -13.50
C LEU A 40 -1.26 25.03 -12.58
N VAL A 41 -1.68 23.77 -12.62
CA VAL A 41 -1.11 22.70 -11.78
C VAL A 41 -0.01 21.93 -12.51
N ASN A 42 0.01 22.03 -13.84
CA ASN A 42 0.90 21.27 -14.71
C ASN A 42 2.36 21.78 -14.72
N GLN A 43 2.74 22.69 -13.83
CA GLN A 43 4.11 23.21 -13.72
C GLN A 43 5.08 22.19 -13.10
N GLN A 44 4.59 21.33 -12.19
CA GLN A 44 5.37 20.28 -11.53
C GLN A 44 4.52 19.02 -11.27
N PRO A 45 4.03 18.35 -12.33
CA PRO A 45 3.06 17.25 -12.20
C PRO A 45 3.60 16.10 -11.35
N VAL A 46 4.88 15.74 -11.51
CA VAL A 46 5.51 14.63 -10.76
C VAL A 46 5.52 14.88 -9.24
N VAL A 47 5.88 16.09 -8.82
CA VAL A 47 5.95 16.41 -7.37
C VAL A 47 4.55 16.38 -6.78
N LEU A 48 3.57 16.96 -7.48
CA LEU A 48 2.19 16.92 -7.02
C LEU A 48 1.66 15.49 -6.94
N ASP A 49 1.84 14.70 -7.99
CA ASP A 49 1.39 13.30 -8.02
C ASP A 49 1.96 12.50 -6.85
N LEU A 50 3.25 12.68 -6.56
CA LEU A 50 3.89 12.07 -5.39
C LEU A 50 3.25 12.53 -4.09
N MET A 51 3.00 13.83 -3.91
CA MET A 51 2.36 14.34 -2.70
C MET A 51 0.93 13.81 -2.53
N LEU A 52 0.18 13.70 -3.63
CA LEU A 52 -1.18 13.14 -3.64
C LEU A 52 -1.18 11.66 -3.25
N HIS A 53 -0.28 10.85 -3.83
CA HIS A 53 -0.12 9.44 -3.46
C HIS A 53 0.33 9.31 -1.99
N LEU A 54 1.27 10.13 -1.53
CA LEU A 54 1.68 10.15 -0.11
C LEU A 54 0.51 10.48 0.82
N GLY A 55 -0.36 11.42 0.44
CA GLY A 55 -1.58 11.72 1.19
C GLY A 55 -2.49 10.49 1.34
N SER A 56 -2.74 9.77 0.24
CA SER A 56 -3.54 8.54 0.26
C SER A 56 -2.87 7.40 1.05
N LEU A 57 -1.54 7.26 0.96
CA LEU A 57 -0.78 6.31 1.76
C LEU A 57 -0.88 6.62 3.26
N LEU A 58 -0.76 7.89 3.63
CA LEU A 58 -0.90 8.32 5.03
C LEU A 58 -2.30 8.03 5.56
N ALA A 59 -3.34 8.28 4.77
CA ALA A 59 -4.71 7.92 5.15
C ALA A 59 -4.85 6.41 5.43
N LEU A 60 -4.23 5.57 4.58
CA LEU A 60 -4.20 4.12 4.75
C LEU A 60 -3.42 3.69 6.01
N LEU A 61 -2.25 4.29 6.25
CA LEU A 61 -1.42 4.03 7.43
C LEU A 61 -2.14 4.38 8.72
N VAL A 62 -2.86 5.52 8.75
CA VAL A 62 -3.68 5.93 9.90
C VAL A 62 -4.85 4.97 10.10
N TYR A 63 -5.58 4.64 9.04
CA TYR A 63 -6.73 3.73 9.11
C TYR A 63 -6.32 2.33 9.59
N PHE A 64 -5.21 1.78 9.09
CA PHE A 64 -4.71 0.45 9.47
C PHE A 64 -3.68 0.47 10.61
N PHE A 65 -3.47 1.59 11.30
CA PHE A 65 -2.38 1.74 12.27
C PHE A 65 -2.34 0.62 13.32
N SER A 66 -3.50 0.31 13.93
CA SER A 66 -3.60 -0.76 14.94
C SER A 66 -3.31 -2.15 14.36
N LYS A 67 -3.76 -2.43 13.13
CA LYS A 67 -3.52 -3.72 12.46
C LYS A 67 -2.05 -3.87 12.09
N ILE A 68 -1.45 -2.82 11.55
CA ILE A 68 -0.01 -2.75 11.22
C ILE A 68 0.80 -2.98 12.49
N LYS A 69 0.50 -2.25 13.57
CA LYS A 69 1.17 -2.42 14.87
C LYS A 69 1.10 -3.85 15.37
N ASN A 70 -0.05 -4.51 15.26
CA ASN A 70 -0.21 -5.90 15.68
C ASN A 70 0.66 -6.84 14.84
N ILE A 71 0.77 -6.63 13.53
CA ILE A 71 1.64 -7.45 12.66
C ILE A 71 3.11 -7.36 13.11
N PHE A 72 3.60 -6.16 13.46
CA PHE A 72 4.98 -5.96 13.89
C PHE A 72 5.27 -6.48 15.31
N ILE A 73 4.27 -6.46 16.20
CA ILE A 73 4.45 -6.84 17.62
C ILE A 73 4.15 -8.33 17.85
N ASP A 74 3.42 -9.00 16.96
CA ASP A 74 3.01 -10.39 17.15
C ASP A 74 4.19 -11.36 17.01
N LYS A 75 4.87 -11.59 18.13
CA LYS A 75 5.96 -12.56 18.29
C LYS A 75 5.52 -13.97 17.90
N LYS A 76 4.23 -14.29 17.96
CA LYS A 76 3.69 -15.61 17.60
C LYS A 76 3.71 -15.81 16.08
N LEU A 77 3.37 -14.78 15.31
CA LEU A 77 3.46 -14.77 13.84
C LEU A 77 4.92 -14.91 13.39
N ILE A 78 5.82 -14.11 13.96
CA ILE A 78 7.26 -14.18 13.70
C ILE A 78 7.82 -15.55 14.09
N SER A 79 7.43 -16.09 15.24
CA SER A 79 7.84 -17.43 15.65
C SER A 79 7.28 -18.51 14.73
N SER A 80 6.08 -18.32 14.14
CA SER A 80 5.47 -19.29 13.23
C SER A 80 6.14 -19.30 11.86
N ILE A 81 6.57 -18.13 11.37
CA ILE A 81 7.33 -18.00 10.13
C ILE A 81 8.75 -18.59 10.29
N ILE A 82 9.37 -18.38 11.46
CA ILE A 82 10.73 -18.86 11.76
C ILE A 82 10.73 -20.33 12.24
N SER A 83 9.61 -20.83 12.76
CA SER A 83 9.46 -22.19 13.28
C SER A 83 9.48 -23.21 12.16
N SER A 84 10.69 -23.67 11.84
CA SER A 84 11.01 -24.91 11.11
C SER A 84 10.47 -26.22 11.74
N LYS A 85 9.63 -26.11 12.79
CA LYS A 85 9.06 -27.22 13.55
C LYS A 85 8.19 -28.15 12.70
N ALA A 86 7.50 -27.61 11.68
CA ALA A 86 6.75 -28.42 10.71
C ALA A 86 7.69 -29.27 9.83
N ARG A 87 8.82 -28.70 9.37
CA ARG A 87 9.80 -29.39 8.51
C ARG A 87 10.52 -30.52 9.24
N LYS A 88 10.88 -30.30 10.52
CA LYS A 88 11.52 -31.34 11.34
C LYS A 88 10.60 -32.54 11.62
N LYS A 89 9.30 -32.31 11.83
CA LYS A 89 8.32 -33.39 12.07
C LYS A 89 8.14 -34.28 10.83
N VAL A 90 8.00 -33.68 9.65
CA VAL A 90 7.87 -34.43 8.39
C VAL A 90 9.14 -35.22 8.08
N LEU A 91 10.32 -34.65 8.30
CA LEU A 91 11.59 -35.37 8.09
C LEU A 91 11.78 -36.54 9.07
N SER A 92 11.31 -36.40 10.32
CA SER A 92 11.37 -37.52 11.28
C SER A 92 10.42 -38.65 10.91
N GLU A 93 9.20 -38.32 10.46
CA GLU A 93 8.22 -39.33 10.02
C GLU A 93 8.72 -40.05 8.74
N ALA A 94 9.26 -39.31 7.78
CA ALA A 94 9.87 -39.89 6.58
C ALA A 94 11.05 -40.81 6.89
N ARG A 95 11.94 -40.44 7.83
CA ARG A 95 13.06 -41.31 8.26
C ARG A 95 12.58 -42.62 8.88
N VAL A 96 11.52 -42.58 9.69
CA VAL A 96 10.96 -43.77 10.35
C VAL A 96 10.33 -44.72 9.33
N LEU A 97 9.66 -44.19 8.30
CA LEU A 97 9.06 -45.00 7.25
C LEU A 97 10.13 -45.67 6.36
N ILE A 98 11.16 -44.93 5.95
CA ILE A 98 12.26 -45.47 5.16
C ILE A 98 13.02 -46.57 5.93
N SER A 99 13.20 -46.41 7.25
CA SER A 99 13.86 -47.41 8.10
C SER A 99 13.01 -48.66 8.38
N ARG A 100 11.73 -48.68 8.01
CA ARG A 100 10.83 -49.84 8.19
C ARG A 100 10.67 -50.69 6.93
N GLU A 101 11.10 -50.20 5.78
CA GLU A 101 11.04 -50.90 4.49
C GLU A 101 12.38 -51.56 4.08
N THR A 102 13.48 -51.28 4.78
CA THR A 102 14.80 -51.92 4.62
C THR A 102 15.08 -52.93 5.70
#